data_AF-Q4PMX7-F1
#
_entry.id   AF-Q4PMX7-F1
#
_cell.length_a   1.000
_cell.length_b   1.000
_cell.length_c   1.000
_cell.angle_alpha   90.00
_cell.angle_beta   90.00
_cell.angle_gamma   90.00
#
_symmetry.space_group_name_H-M   'P 1'
#
loop_
_entity.id
_entity.type
_entity.pdbx_description
1 polymer ?
#
loop_
_entity_poly.entity_id
_entity_poly.type
_entity_poly.pdbx_seq_one_letter_code
_entity_poly.pdbx_strand_id
1 'polypeptide(L)' 'MRAVTIFIVTLLVLESFYFVMSAPAWQVKAKRPACYRKECTKDEDCKTGSCSRCNNNVWGDNTCR' A
#
# COMPACT_ATOMS: atom_id res chain seq x y z
N MET A 1 -27.38 9.71 -39.43
CA MET A 1 -27.92 9.38 -38.09
C MET A 1 -27.12 8.30 -37.36
N ARG A 2 -26.87 7.11 -37.94
CA ARG A 2 -26.14 6.00 -37.27
C ARG A 2 -24.70 6.31 -36.84
N ALA A 3 -23.94 7.06 -37.64
CA ALA A 3 -22.55 7.39 -37.29
C ALA A 3 -22.46 8.29 -36.04
N VAL A 4 -23.39 9.25 -35.93
CA VAL A 4 -23.44 10.19 -34.80
C VAL A 4 -23.78 9.48 -33.50
N THR A 5 -24.73 8.54 -33.54
CA THR A 5 -25.10 7.74 -32.35
C THR A 5 -23.95 6.85 -31.88
N ILE A 6 -23.20 6.23 -32.81
CA ILE A 6 -22.04 5.40 -32.45
C ILE A 6 -20.97 6.27 -31.79
N PHE A 7 -20.70 7.45 -32.34
CA PHE A 7 -19.68 8.37 -31.81
C PHE A 7 -20.01 8.85 -30.39
N ILE A 8 -21.27 9.22 -30.13
CA ILE A 8 -21.74 9.65 -28.81
C ILE A 8 -21.63 8.50 -27.80
N VAL A 9 -22.03 7.28 -28.17
CA VAL A 9 -21.93 6.10 -27.29
C VAL A 9 -20.48 5.79 -26.96
N THR A 10 -19.56 5.84 -27.92
CA THR A 10 -18.14 5.58 -27.66
C THR A 10 -17.52 6.61 -26.72
N LEU A 11 -17.90 7.89 -26.83
CA LEU A 11 -17.41 8.94 -25.92
C LEU A 11 -17.94 8.73 -24.49
N LEU A 12 -19.22 8.43 -24.34
CA LEU A 12 -19.83 8.14 -23.03
C LEU A 12 -19.17 6.94 -22.34
N VAL A 13 -18.87 5.89 -23.10
CA VAL A 13 -18.17 4.70 -22.59
C VAL A 13 -16.74 5.06 -22.17
N LEU A 14 -16.02 5.84 -22.97
CA LEU A 14 -14.67 6.28 -22.60
C LEU A 14 -14.66 7.10 -21.30
N GLU A 15 -15.54 8.09 -21.15
CA GLU A 15 -15.54 8.95 -19.97
C GLU A 15 -15.91 8.19 -18.68
N SER A 16 -16.84 7.23 -18.77
CA SER A 16 -17.21 6.40 -17.64
C SER A 16 -16.06 5.48 -17.19
N PHE A 17 -15.26 4.94 -18.11
CA PHE A 17 -14.04 4.20 -17.75
C PHE A 17 -12.96 5.10 -17.13
N TYR A 18 -12.78 6.32 -17.64
CA TYR A 18 -11.83 7.29 -17.07
C TYR A 18 -12.19 7.69 -15.64
N PHE A 19 -13.48 7.87 -15.33
CA PHE A 19 -13.95 8.23 -13.99
C PHE A 19 -13.70 7.12 -12.96
N VAL A 20 -13.89 5.85 -13.34
CA VAL A 20 -13.69 4.71 -12.42
C VAL A 20 -12.20 4.46 -12.14
N MET A 21 -11.31 4.59 -13.12
CA MET A 21 -9.88 4.33 -12.93
C MET A 21 -9.14 5.42 -12.15
N SER A 22 -9.67 6.64 -12.12
CA SER A 22 -9.03 7.79 -11.46
C SER A 22 -9.45 7.99 -10.00
N ALA A 23 -10.23 7.07 -9.44
CA ALA A 23 -10.57 7.12 -8.01
C ALA A 23 -9.28 7.00 -7.17
N PRO A 24 -9.00 7.97 -6.28
CA PRO A 24 -7.83 7.92 -5.42
C PRO A 24 -7.89 6.64 -4.58
N ALA A 25 -6.78 5.90 -4.52
CA ALA A 25 -6.69 4.72 -3.67
C ALA A 25 -6.97 5.14 -2.21
N TRP A 26 -8.18 4.84 -1.72
CA TRP A 26 -8.60 5.14 -0.36
C TRP A 26 -7.89 4.28 0.69
N GLN A 27 -7.01 3.38 0.24
CA GLN A 27 -6.11 2.65 1.10
C GLN A 27 -5.07 3.63 1.66
N VAL A 28 -5.25 3.99 2.93
CA VAL A 28 -4.18 4.56 3.77
C VAL A 28 -2.92 3.73 3.55
N LYS A 29 -1.86 4.36 3.02
CA LYS A 29 -0.57 3.67 2.86
C LYS A 29 -0.17 3.16 4.24
N ALA A 30 -0.13 1.85 4.42
CA ALA A 30 0.30 1.22 5.65
C ALA A 30 1.75 1.65 5.92
N LYS A 31 1.93 2.67 6.76
CA LYS A 31 3.26 3.16 7.10
C LYS A 31 3.83 2.22 8.15
N ARG A 32 5.01 1.68 7.88
CA ARG A 32 5.70 0.85 8.89
C ARG A 32 6.01 1.69 10.14
N PRO A 33 5.89 1.12 11.35
CA PRO A 33 6.31 1.77 12.58
C PRO A 33 7.79 2.14 12.52
N ALA A 34 8.18 3.24 13.18
CA ALA A 34 9.57 3.71 13.15
C ALA A 34 10.56 2.70 13.73
N CYS A 35 10.13 1.85 14.67
CA CYS A 35 10.97 0.84 15.30
C CYS A 35 11.43 -0.26 14.34
N TYR A 36 10.77 -0.47 13.19
CA TYR A 36 11.16 -1.46 12.17
C TYR A 36 12.45 -1.06 11.43
N ARG A 37 12.98 0.14 11.69
CA ARG A 37 14.27 0.60 11.15
C ARG A 37 15.45 0.26 12.06
N LYS A 38 15.21 -0.20 13.28
CA LYS A 38 16.27 -0.64 14.19
C LYS A 38 16.67 -2.07 13.85
N GLU A 39 17.96 -2.26 13.62
CA GLU A 39 18.58 -3.57 13.59
C GLU A 39 18.66 -4.13 15.02
N CYS A 40 18.47 -5.44 15.15
CA CYS A 40 18.45 -6.13 16.43
C CYS A 40 19.09 -7.51 16.32
N THR A 41 19.64 -7.99 17.43
CA THR A 41 20.11 -9.37 17.55
C THR A 41 19.31 -10.13 18.60
N LYS A 42 18.85 -9.42 19.65
CA LYS A 42 18.05 -9.97 20.74
C LYS A 42 16.78 -9.14 20.91
N ASP A 43 15.75 -9.77 21.49
CA ASP A 43 14.47 -9.09 21.76
C ASP A 43 14.64 -7.87 22.69
N GLU A 44 15.67 -7.86 23.53
CA GLU A 44 15.95 -6.78 24.46
C GLU A 44 16.28 -5.45 23.76
N ASP A 45 16.91 -5.51 22.57
CA ASP A 45 17.28 -4.36 21.76
C ASP A 45 16.03 -3.61 21.22
N CYS A 46 14.91 -4.32 21.18
CA CYS A 46 13.65 -3.88 20.61
C CYS A 46 12.66 -3.34 21.62
N LYS A 47 12.99 -3.25 22.92
CA LYS A 47 12.13 -2.69 23.99
C LYS A 47 11.94 -1.17 23.85
N THR A 48 11.44 -0.70 22.71
CA THR A 48 11.19 0.71 22.40
C THR A 48 9.76 0.86 21.86
N GLY A 49 8.85 1.36 22.70
CA GLY A 49 7.49 1.70 22.28
C GLY A 49 6.64 0.48 21.92
N SER A 50 6.12 0.44 20.69
CA SER A 50 5.22 -0.62 20.19
C SER A 50 5.93 -1.87 19.68
N CYS A 51 7.23 -1.79 19.42
CA CYS A 51 8.03 -2.97 19.09
C CYS A 51 8.54 -3.59 20.40
N SER A 52 8.61 -4.92 20.44
CA SER A 52 9.10 -5.65 21.61
C SER A 52 9.91 -6.89 21.24
N ARG A 53 9.96 -7.25 19.95
CA ARG A 53 10.57 -8.49 19.49
C ARG A 53 11.55 -8.22 18.37
N CYS A 54 12.62 -8.99 18.32
CA CYS A 54 13.54 -9.01 17.22
C CYS A 54 13.16 -10.09 16.21
N ASN A 55 13.12 -9.76 14.91
CA ASN A 55 12.93 -10.75 13.85
C ASN A 55 14.26 -11.39 13.45
N ASN A 56 14.85 -12.17 14.34
CA ASN A 56 16.16 -12.84 14.17
C ASN A 56 16.06 -14.33 13.76
N ASN A 57 14.91 -14.75 13.25
CA ASN A 57 14.72 -16.12 12.76
C ASN A 57 15.59 -16.37 11.51
N VAL A 58 15.74 -17.64 11.09
CA VAL A 58 16.49 -18.02 9.87
C VAL A 58 16.00 -17.30 8.60
N TRP A 59 14.73 -16.87 8.61
CA TRP A 59 14.08 -16.11 7.53
C TRP A 59 13.76 -14.66 7.93
N GLY A 60 14.29 -14.20 9.05
CA GLY A 60 14.03 -12.88 9.62
C GLY A 60 14.93 -11.79 9.02
N ASP A 61 14.46 -10.54 9.06
CA ASP A 61 15.18 -9.38 8.54
C ASP A 61 16.10 -8.71 9.58
N ASN A 62 16.32 -9.33 10.75
CA ASN A 62 17.10 -8.78 11.87
C ASN A 62 16.66 -7.36 12.28
N THR A 63 15.37 -7.06 12.12
CA THR A 63 14.78 -5.78 12.53
C THR A 63 13.78 -5.96 13.66
N CYS A 64 13.55 -4.88 14.41
CA CYS A 64 12.54 -4.88 15.47
C CYS A 64 11.11 -4.93 14.91
N ARG A 65 10.27 -5.71 15.59
CA ARG A 65 8.85 -5.92 15.35
C ARG A 65 8.04 -5.59 16.59
#